data_AF-A0A8J7YLG3-F1
#
_entry.id   AF-A0A8J7YLG3-F1
#
_cell.length_a   1.000
_cell.length_b   1.000
_cell.length_c   1.000
_cell.angle_alpha   90.00
_cell.angle_beta   90.00
_cell.angle_gamma   90.00
#
_symmetry.space_group_name_H-M   'P 1'
#
loop_
_entity.id
_entity.type
_entity.pdbx_description
1 polymer ?
#
loop_
_entity_poly.entity_id
_entity_poly.type
_entity_poly.pdbx_seq_one_letter_code
_entity_poly.pdbx_strand_id
1 'polypeptide(L)'
;MTQLQDPVKEAERVIEHASRQNIDLKLIGGLAVYFRCPSARSGQLSRNYVDLDFVCSRSQGAKLKDFFVSLGYKPREVFNALQGDRRLIYNDLNNSRRVDIFLDVFEMCHKLDFSKRLSVDRDSYTIPIADLLLTKLQIIEYNAKDMNDMACIFLDHDISDTDDGNHVNGGYISEICAEQWGLYKTVTTNLSNLKEHVSAMNIDTGSKKLIVDRIDKLTGLIESRPKSLKWKMRARVGEKVRWYELPEMDKEVVDSGVMTTRQKTEN
;
A
#
# COMPACT_ATOMS: atom_id res chain seq x y z
N MET A 1 -8.44 24.68 -7.47
CA MET A 1 -9.66 24.04 -6.95
C MET A 1 -9.41 23.71 -5.49
N THR A 2 -10.41 23.80 -4.61
CA THR A 2 -10.23 23.45 -3.19
C THR A 2 -10.36 21.94 -2.98
N GLN A 3 -9.45 21.34 -2.21
CA GLN A 3 -9.50 19.92 -1.83
C GLN A 3 -10.71 19.63 -0.94
N LEU A 4 -11.34 18.47 -1.15
CA LEU A 4 -12.49 18.04 -0.36
C LEU A 4 -12.05 17.53 1.02
N GLN A 5 -12.88 17.84 2.03
CA GLN A 5 -12.64 17.43 3.41
C GLN A 5 -12.74 15.91 3.59
N ASP A 6 -13.71 15.28 2.93
CA ASP A 6 -13.89 13.82 2.96
C ASP A 6 -12.77 13.14 2.14
N PRO A 7 -11.90 12.33 2.78
CA PRO A 7 -10.76 11.69 2.10
C PRO A 7 -11.18 10.70 1.02
N VAL A 8 -12.34 10.04 1.17
CA VAL A 8 -12.86 9.11 0.15
C VAL A 8 -13.24 9.89 -1.10
N LYS A 9 -14.06 10.93 -0.94
CA LYS A 9 -14.49 11.78 -2.06
C LYS A 9 -13.32 12.52 -2.70
N GLU A 10 -12.33 12.94 -1.90
CA GLU A 10 -11.12 13.55 -2.44
C GLU A 10 -10.31 12.57 -3.28
N ALA A 11 -10.18 11.31 -2.84
CA ALA A 11 -9.50 10.27 -3.61
C ALA A 11 -10.17 10.04 -4.96
N GLU A 12 -11.50 9.87 -4.99
CA GLU A 12 -12.28 9.73 -6.23
C GLU A 12 -12.06 10.94 -7.13
N ARG A 13 -12.19 12.14 -6.58
CA ARG A 13 -11.99 13.40 -7.32
C ARG A 13 -10.60 13.43 -7.96
N VAL A 14 -9.54 13.13 -7.20
CA VAL A 14 -8.16 13.15 -7.71
C VAL A 14 -7.97 12.13 -8.84
N ILE A 15 -8.44 10.90 -8.67
CA ILE A 15 -8.30 9.84 -9.69
C ILE A 15 -9.08 10.18 -10.96
N GLU A 16 -10.31 10.67 -10.83
CA GLU A 16 -11.12 11.07 -11.98
C GLU A 16 -10.47 12.22 -12.77
N HIS A 17 -9.90 13.21 -12.07
CA HIS A 17 -9.21 14.32 -12.73
C HIS A 17 -7.90 13.86 -13.39
N ALA A 18 -7.17 12.92 -12.77
CA ALA A 18 -5.99 12.30 -13.35
C ALA A 18 -6.35 11.52 -14.63
N SER A 19 -7.43 10.74 -14.59
CA SER A 19 -7.95 9.97 -15.73
C SER A 19 -8.32 10.87 -16.91
N ARG A 20 -9.04 11.99 -16.67
CA ARG A 20 -9.36 12.99 -17.71
C ARG A 20 -8.12 13.60 -18.37
N GLN A 21 -6.99 13.59 -17.67
CA GLN A 21 -5.72 14.07 -18.19
C GLN A 21 -4.87 12.94 -18.76
N ASN A 22 -5.32 11.68 -18.83
CA ASN A 22 -4.51 10.51 -19.20
C ASN A 22 -3.27 10.34 -18.30
N ILE A 23 -3.50 10.31 -16.99
CA ILE A 23 -2.52 9.98 -15.96
C ILE A 23 -2.99 8.69 -15.29
N ASP A 24 -2.16 7.65 -15.34
CA ASP A 24 -2.47 6.35 -14.74
C ASP A 24 -2.14 6.41 -13.25
N LEU A 25 -3.08 6.94 -12.47
CA LEU A 25 -2.97 7.09 -11.02
C LEU A 25 -3.87 6.05 -10.33
N LYS A 26 -3.27 5.19 -9.51
CA LYS A 26 -3.96 4.12 -8.79
C LYS A 26 -3.77 4.27 -7.29
N LEU A 27 -4.84 4.11 -6.52
CA LEU A 27 -4.77 4.10 -5.06
C LEU A 27 -4.06 2.85 -4.54
N ILE A 28 -3.34 3.06 -3.43
CA ILE A 28 -2.84 2.03 -2.53
C ILE A 28 -3.25 2.39 -1.08
N GLY A 29 -2.69 1.67 -0.10
CA GLY A 29 -2.90 2.01 1.32
C GLY A 29 -4.34 1.78 1.78
N GLY A 30 -4.72 2.48 2.86
CA GLY A 30 -6.01 2.25 3.52
C GLY A 30 -7.22 2.62 2.64
N LEU A 31 -7.13 3.69 1.85
CA LEU A 31 -8.23 4.09 0.97
C LEU A 31 -8.44 3.08 -0.17
N ALA A 32 -7.37 2.46 -0.70
CA ALA A 32 -7.55 1.37 -1.65
C ALA A 32 -8.32 0.19 -1.03
N VAL A 33 -8.06 -0.14 0.23
CA VAL A 33 -8.82 -1.17 0.96
C VAL A 33 -10.27 -0.75 1.12
N TYR A 34 -10.54 0.51 1.47
CA TYR A 34 -11.91 1.05 1.52
C TYR A 34 -12.68 0.87 0.19
N PHE A 35 -12.03 1.14 -0.95
CA PHE A 35 -12.65 0.96 -2.26
C PHE A 35 -12.89 -0.50 -2.62
N ARG A 36 -12.00 -1.41 -2.21
CA ARG A 36 -12.06 -2.82 -2.62
C ARG A 36 -12.90 -3.69 -1.68
N CYS A 37 -12.93 -3.36 -0.40
CA CYS A 37 -13.46 -4.20 0.65
C CYS A 37 -14.73 -3.59 1.27
N PRO A 38 -15.94 -4.13 1.01
CA PRO A 38 -17.18 -3.70 1.67
C PRO A 38 -17.08 -3.68 3.20
N SER A 39 -16.37 -4.64 3.80
CA SER A 39 -16.16 -4.73 5.26
C SER A 39 -15.38 -3.55 5.85
N ALA A 40 -14.60 -2.84 5.04
CA ALA A 40 -13.85 -1.66 5.45
C ALA A 40 -14.71 -0.37 5.54
N ARG A 41 -15.96 -0.43 5.05
CA ARG A 41 -16.86 0.73 4.96
C ARG A 41 -17.85 0.83 6.12
N SER A 42 -18.08 -0.26 6.83
CA SER A 42 -19.02 -0.29 7.96
C SER A 42 -18.69 -1.39 8.96
N GLY A 43 -19.27 -1.31 10.15
CA GLY A 43 -19.05 -2.31 11.20
C GLY A 43 -17.67 -2.22 11.86
N GLN A 44 -17.26 -3.33 12.47
CA GLN A 44 -16.12 -3.39 13.41
C GLN A 44 -14.74 -3.28 12.74
N LEU A 45 -14.68 -3.46 11.41
CA LEU A 45 -13.45 -3.30 10.64
C LEU A 45 -13.32 -1.91 9.98
N SER A 46 -14.36 -1.08 10.08
CA SER A 46 -14.29 0.29 9.60
C SER A 46 -13.31 1.14 10.43
N ARG A 47 -12.62 2.07 9.76
CA ARG A 47 -11.66 2.97 10.41
C ARG A 47 -11.63 4.32 9.73
N ASN A 48 -11.03 5.30 10.40
CA ASN A 48 -10.79 6.62 9.81
C ASN A 48 -9.58 6.56 8.86
N TYR A 49 -9.76 7.11 7.67
CA TYR A 49 -8.73 7.36 6.67
C TYR A 49 -8.41 8.84 6.66
N VAL A 50 -7.16 9.20 6.39
CA VAL A 50 -6.71 10.60 6.39
C VAL A 50 -5.90 10.85 5.14
N ASP A 51 -4.81 10.10 4.99
CA ASP A 51 -3.85 10.24 3.90
C ASP A 51 -4.30 9.57 2.60
N LEU A 52 -3.73 10.06 1.51
CA LEU A 52 -3.92 9.56 0.16
C LEU A 52 -2.62 8.94 -0.32
N ASP A 53 -2.62 7.63 -0.57
CA ASP A 53 -1.46 6.93 -1.10
C ASP A 53 -1.75 6.46 -2.53
N PHE A 54 -0.83 6.74 -3.44
CA PHE A 54 -0.97 6.40 -4.86
C PHE A 54 0.28 5.72 -5.42
N VAL A 55 0.09 5.06 -6.55
CA VAL A 55 1.14 4.66 -7.47
C VAL A 55 0.82 5.25 -8.84
N CYS A 56 1.85 5.72 -9.53
CA CYS A 56 1.78 6.21 -10.90
C CYS A 56 2.97 5.71 -11.71
N SER A 57 2.87 5.71 -13.05
CA SER A 57 4.02 5.37 -13.87
C SER A 57 5.12 6.43 -13.73
N ARG A 58 6.38 6.00 -13.60
CA ARG A 58 7.52 6.94 -13.58
C ARG A 58 7.58 7.81 -14.85
N SER A 59 7.19 7.25 -15.99
CA SER A 59 7.15 7.97 -17.28
C SER A 59 6.21 9.19 -17.26
N GLN A 60 5.20 9.18 -16.38
CA GLN A 60 4.24 10.27 -16.21
C GLN A 60 4.63 11.24 -15.09
N GLY A 61 5.78 11.05 -14.42
CA GLY A 61 6.17 11.81 -13.24
C GLY A 61 6.22 13.34 -13.43
N ALA A 62 6.70 13.83 -14.58
CA ALA A 62 6.70 15.27 -14.87
C ALA A 62 5.28 15.84 -14.94
N LYS A 63 4.41 15.18 -15.71
CA LYS A 63 2.99 15.53 -15.85
C LYS A 63 2.24 15.44 -14.51
N LEU A 64 2.61 14.47 -13.67
CA LEU A 64 2.04 14.28 -12.34
C LEU A 64 2.38 15.43 -11.39
N LYS A 65 3.58 16.01 -11.51
CA LYS A 65 3.99 17.18 -10.72
C LYS A 65 3.11 18.39 -11.02
N ASP A 66 2.95 18.70 -12.31
CA ASP A 66 2.09 19.80 -12.77
C ASP A 66 0.63 19.56 -12.35
N PHE A 67 0.17 18.31 -12.46
CA PHE A 67 -1.18 17.91 -12.06
C PHE A 67 -1.46 18.21 -10.58
N PHE A 68 -0.64 17.74 -9.64
CA PHE A 68 -0.88 17.96 -8.21
C PHE A 68 -0.78 19.44 -7.82
N VAL A 69 0.14 20.19 -8.42
CA VAL A 69 0.22 21.65 -8.24
C VAL A 69 -1.04 22.34 -8.75
N SER A 70 -1.57 21.96 -9.92
CA SER A 70 -2.80 22.53 -10.48
C SER A 70 -4.04 22.25 -9.61
N LEU A 71 -4.03 21.14 -8.89
CA LEU A 71 -5.06 20.78 -7.92
C LEU A 71 -4.91 21.52 -6.58
N GLY A 72 -3.86 22.32 -6.40
CA GLY A 72 -3.62 23.14 -5.22
C GLY A 72 -2.85 22.44 -4.10
N TYR A 73 -2.28 21.25 -4.35
CA TYR A 73 -1.46 20.55 -3.37
C TYR A 73 -0.07 21.16 -3.27
N LYS A 74 0.48 21.24 -2.06
CA LYS A 74 1.81 21.81 -1.80
C LYS A 74 2.88 20.73 -1.87
N PRO A 75 3.85 20.80 -2.81
CA PRO A 75 4.92 19.82 -2.88
C PRO A 75 5.83 19.92 -1.67
N ARG A 76 6.38 18.78 -1.23
CA ARG A 76 7.54 18.76 -0.33
C ARG A 76 8.82 19.00 -1.13
N GLU A 77 9.13 20.26 -1.41
CA GLU A 77 10.19 20.67 -2.36
C GLU A 77 11.52 19.93 -2.16
N VAL A 78 12.09 19.95 -0.95
CA VAL A 78 13.38 19.30 -0.68
C VAL A 78 13.30 17.78 -0.88
N PHE A 79 12.21 17.15 -0.42
CA PHE A 79 12.03 15.71 -0.58
C PHE A 79 11.87 15.34 -2.06
N ASN A 80 11.00 16.05 -2.78
CA ASN A 80 10.71 15.80 -4.19
C ASN A 80 11.91 16.12 -5.09
N ALA A 81 12.79 17.04 -4.71
CA ALA A 81 14.04 17.30 -5.42
C ALA A 81 15.03 16.13 -5.26
N LEU A 82 15.07 15.49 -4.08
CA LEU A 82 16.00 14.39 -3.77
C LEU A 82 15.47 13.01 -4.21
N GLN A 83 14.16 12.78 -4.15
CA GLN A 83 13.52 11.46 -4.35
C GLN A 83 12.51 11.42 -5.49
N GLY A 84 12.30 12.53 -6.20
CA GLY A 84 11.18 12.68 -7.14
C GLY A 84 11.25 11.86 -8.42
N ASP A 85 12.29 11.05 -8.61
CA ASP A 85 12.35 9.97 -9.62
C ASP A 85 11.65 8.68 -9.15
N ARG A 86 11.40 8.55 -7.84
CA ARG A 86 10.84 7.34 -7.19
C ARG A 86 9.63 7.61 -6.33
N ARG A 87 9.60 8.72 -5.60
CA ARG A 87 8.52 9.05 -4.65
C ARG A 87 8.29 10.55 -4.60
N LEU A 88 7.03 10.94 -4.64
CA LEU A 88 6.61 12.33 -4.52
C LEU A 88 5.69 12.46 -3.32
N ILE A 89 5.91 13.50 -2.52
CA ILE A 89 5.04 13.83 -1.40
C ILE A 89 4.46 15.24 -1.62
N TYR A 90 3.16 15.34 -1.39
CA TYR A 90 2.45 16.60 -1.34
C TYR A 90 1.63 16.72 -0.06
N ASN A 91 1.29 17.95 0.29
CA ASN A 91 0.51 18.29 1.47
C ASN A 91 -0.74 19.06 1.04
N ASP A 92 -1.91 18.61 1.52
CA ASP A 92 -3.13 19.39 1.58
C ASP A 92 -3.18 20.08 2.94
N LEU A 93 -2.81 21.35 2.95
CA LEU A 93 -2.72 22.16 4.17
C LEU A 93 -4.10 22.48 4.77
N ASN A 94 -5.17 22.47 3.96
CA ASN A 94 -6.51 22.82 4.44
C ASN A 94 -7.10 21.70 5.29
N ASN A 95 -6.81 20.45 4.93
CA ASN A 95 -7.32 19.26 5.62
C ASN A 95 -6.26 18.52 6.44
N SER A 96 -5.05 19.10 6.58
CA SER A 96 -3.90 18.47 7.26
C SER A 96 -3.63 17.04 6.74
N ARG A 97 -3.72 16.85 5.42
CA ARG A 97 -3.64 15.55 4.76
C ARG A 97 -2.35 15.44 3.95
N ARG A 98 -1.69 14.29 4.04
CA ARG A 98 -0.56 13.96 3.16
C ARG A 98 -1.05 13.23 1.91
N VAL A 99 -0.38 13.51 0.79
CA VAL A 99 -0.44 12.70 -0.42
C VAL A 99 0.92 12.08 -0.66
N ASP A 100 0.98 10.77 -0.74
CA ASP A 100 2.19 10.01 -1.04
C ASP A 100 2.04 9.28 -2.36
N ILE A 101 3.05 9.36 -3.22
CA ILE A 101 2.97 8.82 -4.58
C ILE A 101 4.26 8.10 -4.91
N PHE A 102 4.14 6.80 -5.20
CA PHE A 102 5.25 5.98 -5.66
C PHE A 102 5.28 5.89 -7.19
N LEU A 103 6.47 5.99 -7.77
CA LEU A 103 6.68 5.97 -9.22
C LEU A 103 7.24 4.62 -9.67
N ASP A 104 6.39 3.80 -10.28
CA ASP A 104 6.54 2.38 -10.64
C ASP A 104 6.80 1.43 -9.47
N VAL A 105 7.76 1.74 -8.60
CA VAL A 105 8.24 0.85 -7.54
C VAL A 105 7.80 1.37 -6.18
N PHE A 106 7.09 0.52 -5.44
CA PHE A 106 6.79 0.74 -4.02
C PHE A 106 7.93 0.20 -3.17
N GLU A 107 8.77 1.11 -2.68
CA GLU A 107 9.95 0.81 -1.86
C GLU A 107 9.70 1.22 -0.42
N MET A 108 9.31 0.24 0.41
CA MET A 108 9.13 0.38 1.85
C MET A 108 10.01 -0.64 2.58
N CYS A 109 9.45 -1.57 3.38
CA CYS A 109 10.26 -2.64 3.97
C CYS A 109 10.80 -3.61 2.92
N HIS A 110 10.03 -3.80 1.85
CA HIS A 110 10.40 -4.52 0.63
C HIS A 110 10.13 -3.67 -0.60
N LYS A 111 10.79 -4.03 -1.71
CA LYS A 111 10.57 -3.44 -3.03
C LYS A 111 9.54 -4.24 -3.81
N LEU A 112 8.43 -3.61 -4.18
CA LEU A 112 7.39 -4.18 -5.03
C LEU A 112 7.34 -3.38 -6.35
N ASP A 113 7.53 -4.05 -7.48
CA ASP A 113 7.49 -3.42 -8.80
C ASP A 113 6.08 -3.47 -9.37
N PHE A 114 5.44 -2.31 -9.52
CA PHE A 114 4.10 -2.17 -10.05
C PHE A 114 4.06 -1.68 -11.50
N SER A 115 5.22 -1.47 -12.15
CA SER A 115 5.29 -0.95 -13.54
C SER A 115 4.40 -1.73 -14.51
N LYS A 116 4.35 -3.06 -14.38
CA LYS A 116 3.50 -3.96 -15.19
C LYS A 116 2.14 -4.28 -14.55
N ARG A 117 1.92 -3.85 -13.32
CA ARG A 117 0.71 -4.15 -12.52
C ARG A 117 -0.34 -3.05 -12.63
N LEU A 118 0.07 -1.80 -12.91
CA LEU A 118 -0.84 -0.65 -13.05
C LEU A 118 -1.93 -0.86 -14.11
N SER A 119 -1.66 -1.64 -15.16
CA SER A 119 -2.59 -1.90 -16.25
C SER A 119 -3.39 -3.20 -16.14
N VAL A 120 -3.23 -3.96 -15.05
CA VAL A 120 -3.88 -5.27 -14.87
C VAL A 120 -5.37 -5.11 -14.56
N ASP A 121 -5.71 -4.14 -13.70
CA ASP A 121 -7.10 -3.81 -13.36
C ASP A 121 -7.38 -2.35 -13.75
N ARG A 122 -7.59 -2.14 -15.07
CA ARG A 122 -7.64 -0.78 -15.66
C ARG A 122 -8.82 0.03 -15.18
N ASP A 123 -9.97 -0.60 -15.00
CA ASP A 123 -11.22 0.07 -14.66
C ASP A 123 -11.38 0.33 -13.15
N SER A 124 -10.50 -0.26 -12.32
CA SER A 124 -10.47 0.00 -10.87
C SER A 124 -9.76 1.31 -10.50
N TYR A 125 -10.14 1.90 -9.37
CA TYR A 125 -9.40 3.02 -8.78
C TYR A 125 -8.09 2.60 -8.09
N THR A 126 -7.87 1.31 -7.89
CA THR A 126 -6.76 0.77 -7.08
C THR A 126 -5.83 -0.10 -7.92
N ILE A 127 -4.65 -0.40 -7.38
CA ILE A 127 -3.85 -1.55 -7.86
C ILE A 127 -4.63 -2.88 -7.66
N PRO A 128 -4.24 -3.98 -8.32
CA PRO A 128 -4.88 -5.29 -8.12
C PRO A 128 -4.86 -5.72 -6.65
N ILE A 129 -5.86 -6.52 -6.23
CA ILE A 129 -6.05 -6.89 -4.82
C ILE A 129 -4.82 -7.63 -4.26
N ALA A 130 -4.18 -8.47 -5.08
CA ALA A 130 -2.96 -9.17 -4.69
C ALA A 130 -1.79 -8.21 -4.39
N ASP A 131 -1.61 -7.18 -5.21
CA ASP A 131 -0.58 -6.17 -4.99
C ASP A 131 -0.90 -5.32 -3.75
N LEU A 132 -2.17 -4.95 -3.57
CA LEU A 132 -2.64 -4.22 -2.39
C LEU A 132 -2.37 -5.03 -1.11
N LEU A 133 -2.69 -6.33 -1.11
CA LEU A 133 -2.40 -7.22 0.00
C LEU A 133 -0.88 -7.31 0.26
N LEU A 134 -0.05 -7.42 -0.78
CA LEU A 134 1.41 -7.41 -0.65
C LEU A 134 1.94 -6.11 -0.02
N THR A 135 1.35 -4.94 -0.29
CA THR A 135 1.74 -3.69 0.38
C THR A 135 1.58 -3.76 1.89
N LYS A 136 0.62 -4.56 2.39
CA LYS A 136 0.37 -4.77 3.83
C LYS A 136 1.20 -5.91 4.41
N LEU A 137 1.25 -7.04 3.72
CA LEU A 137 2.01 -8.22 4.16
C LEU A 137 3.52 -7.99 4.21
N GLN A 138 4.03 -6.96 3.53
CA GLN A 138 5.46 -6.63 3.55
C GLN A 138 5.90 -5.85 4.80
N ILE A 139 4.97 -5.34 5.62
CA ILE A 139 5.28 -4.45 6.74
C ILE A 139 5.95 -5.22 7.90
N ILE A 140 7.11 -4.76 8.36
CA ILE A 140 7.81 -5.38 9.51
C ILE A 140 7.22 -4.90 10.83
N GLU A 141 7.03 -3.59 10.96
CA GLU A 141 6.47 -2.94 12.15
C GLU A 141 5.03 -2.53 11.89
N TYR A 142 4.12 -3.53 11.83
CA TYR A 142 2.71 -3.28 11.55
C TYR A 142 1.99 -2.69 12.77
N ASN A 143 0.89 -1.99 12.51
CA ASN A 143 -0.02 -1.51 13.54
C ASN A 143 -1.43 -2.14 13.39
N ALA A 144 -2.36 -1.80 14.28
CA ALA A 144 -3.72 -2.33 14.26
C ALA A 144 -4.48 -2.01 12.96
N LYS A 145 -4.20 -0.86 12.32
CA LYS A 145 -4.81 -0.49 11.04
C LYS A 145 -4.37 -1.43 9.92
N ASP A 146 -3.09 -1.83 9.91
CA ASP A 146 -2.58 -2.77 8.89
C ASP A 146 -3.18 -4.18 9.07
N MET A 147 -3.32 -4.65 10.31
CA MET A 147 -3.99 -5.91 10.60
C MET A 147 -5.47 -5.90 10.18
N ASN A 148 -6.18 -4.80 10.47
CA ASN A 148 -7.56 -4.62 10.01
C ASN A 148 -7.65 -4.58 8.48
N ASP A 149 -6.77 -3.83 7.82
CA ASP A 149 -6.74 -3.73 6.36
C ASP A 149 -6.52 -5.12 5.72
N MET A 150 -5.60 -5.94 6.25
CA MET A 150 -5.39 -7.32 5.78
C MET A 150 -6.62 -8.21 6.05
N ALA A 151 -7.23 -8.10 7.23
CA ALA A 151 -8.43 -8.87 7.58
C ALA A 151 -9.60 -8.53 6.64
N CYS A 152 -9.81 -7.25 6.30
CA CYS A 152 -10.80 -6.82 5.31
C CYS A 152 -10.58 -7.50 3.95
N ILE A 153 -9.33 -7.50 3.46
CA ILE A 153 -9.00 -8.12 2.17
C ILE A 153 -9.33 -9.62 2.20
N PHE A 154 -8.89 -10.34 3.24
CA PHE A 154 -9.19 -11.77 3.35
C PHE A 154 -10.66 -12.07 3.64
N LEU A 155 -11.41 -11.15 4.24
CA LEU A 155 -12.85 -11.33 4.49
C LEU A 155 -13.67 -11.16 3.22
N ASP A 156 -13.30 -10.20 2.37
CA ASP A 156 -14.09 -9.83 1.21
C ASP A 156 -13.65 -10.53 -0.10
N HIS A 157 -12.40 -11.03 -0.17
CA HIS A 157 -11.85 -11.63 -1.38
C HIS A 157 -11.31 -13.05 -1.13
N ASP A 158 -11.80 -14.03 -1.88
CA ASP A 158 -11.20 -15.38 -1.92
C ASP A 158 -9.89 -15.37 -2.73
N ILE A 159 -9.12 -16.45 -2.65
CA ILE A 159 -7.85 -16.65 -3.36
C ILE A 159 -8.11 -17.33 -4.70
N SER A 160 -7.53 -16.82 -5.77
CA SER A 160 -7.53 -17.42 -7.12
C SER A 160 -6.12 -17.55 -7.68
N ASP A 161 -5.96 -18.17 -8.84
CA ASP A 161 -4.68 -18.29 -9.54
C ASP A 161 -4.47 -17.21 -10.62
N THR A 162 -5.40 -16.27 -10.76
CA THR A 162 -5.42 -15.29 -11.86
C THR A 162 -5.87 -13.90 -11.39
N ASP A 163 -5.43 -12.85 -12.08
CA ASP A 163 -5.96 -11.51 -11.86
C ASP A 163 -7.32 -11.37 -12.56
N ASP A 164 -8.41 -11.59 -11.82
CA ASP A 164 -9.80 -11.47 -12.31
C ASP A 164 -10.54 -10.23 -11.79
N GLY A 165 -9.84 -9.36 -11.04
CA GLY A 165 -10.37 -8.13 -10.45
C GLY A 165 -11.17 -8.31 -9.16
N ASN A 166 -11.57 -9.53 -8.79
CA ASN A 166 -12.43 -9.80 -7.63
C ASN A 166 -11.76 -10.65 -6.55
N HIS A 167 -10.72 -11.40 -6.90
CA HIS A 167 -9.99 -12.30 -6.01
C HIS A 167 -8.54 -11.87 -5.80
N VAL A 168 -7.94 -12.38 -4.72
CA VAL A 168 -6.51 -12.29 -4.50
C VAL A 168 -5.82 -13.31 -5.40
N ASN A 169 -5.03 -12.86 -6.38
CA ASN A 169 -4.18 -13.72 -7.18
C ASN A 169 -3.04 -14.33 -6.33
N GLY A 170 -3.29 -15.50 -5.74
CA GLY A 170 -2.33 -16.28 -4.96
C GLY A 170 -1.23 -16.92 -5.82
N GLY A 171 -1.52 -17.18 -7.09
CA GLY A 171 -0.52 -17.57 -8.10
C GLY A 171 0.57 -16.51 -8.22
N TYR A 172 0.21 -15.24 -8.37
CA TYR A 172 1.17 -14.14 -8.43
C TYR A 172 1.95 -13.95 -7.12
N ILE A 173 1.27 -13.94 -5.97
CA ILE A 173 1.94 -13.78 -4.66
C ILE A 173 2.96 -14.91 -4.40
N SER A 174 2.57 -16.16 -4.70
CA SER A 174 3.46 -17.31 -4.54
C SER A 174 4.70 -17.20 -5.43
N GLU A 175 4.58 -16.65 -6.64
CA GLU A 175 5.69 -16.42 -7.57
C GLU A 175 6.76 -15.53 -6.95
N ILE A 176 6.36 -14.34 -6.52
CA ILE A 176 7.27 -13.35 -5.98
C ILE A 176 7.93 -13.89 -4.71
N CYS A 177 7.15 -14.56 -3.85
CA CYS A 177 7.67 -15.21 -2.65
C CYS A 177 8.66 -16.34 -2.97
N ALA A 178 8.46 -17.09 -4.06
CA ALA A 178 9.38 -18.15 -4.47
C ALA A 178 10.71 -17.60 -5.02
N GLU A 179 10.72 -16.36 -5.50
CA GLU A 179 11.92 -15.69 -5.99
C GLU A 179 12.67 -14.93 -4.91
N GLN A 180 11.96 -14.36 -3.92
CA GLN A 180 12.51 -13.42 -2.94
C GLN A 180 12.37 -13.93 -1.51
N TRP A 181 13.47 -14.43 -0.94
CA TRP A 181 13.46 -14.99 0.42
C TRP A 181 13.05 -13.97 1.50
N GLY A 182 13.53 -12.73 1.41
CA GLY A 182 13.21 -11.70 2.41
C GLY A 182 11.71 -11.34 2.43
N LEU A 183 11.12 -11.18 1.25
CA LEU A 183 9.68 -10.93 1.14
C LEU A 183 8.89 -12.16 1.61
N TYR A 184 9.24 -13.36 1.15
CA TYR A 184 8.63 -14.61 1.62
C TYR A 184 8.62 -14.72 3.14
N LYS A 185 9.76 -14.44 3.79
CA LYS A 185 9.88 -14.56 5.24
C LYS A 185 8.93 -13.59 5.94
N THR A 186 8.84 -12.37 5.44
CA THR A 186 7.97 -11.33 6.01
C THR A 186 6.50 -11.66 5.78
N VAL A 187 6.13 -12.03 4.56
CA VAL A 187 4.76 -12.43 4.18
C VAL A 187 4.28 -13.60 5.02
N THR A 188 5.04 -14.70 5.09
CA THR A 188 4.63 -15.90 5.85
C THR A 188 4.52 -15.64 7.35
N THR A 189 5.42 -14.82 7.91
CA THR A 189 5.34 -14.39 9.31
C THR A 189 4.07 -13.57 9.56
N ASN A 190 3.77 -12.61 8.69
CA ASN A 190 2.60 -11.76 8.84
C ASN A 190 1.28 -12.51 8.62
N LEU A 191 1.25 -13.52 7.73
CA LEU A 191 0.09 -14.41 7.60
C LEU A 191 -0.16 -15.21 8.89
N SER A 192 0.89 -15.74 9.52
CA SER A 192 0.78 -16.43 10.81
C SER A 192 0.28 -15.50 11.91
N ASN A 193 0.87 -14.30 12.03
CA ASN A 193 0.48 -13.31 13.02
C ASN A 193 -0.97 -12.85 12.82
N LEU A 194 -1.41 -12.70 11.57
CA LEU A 194 -2.78 -12.32 11.26
C LEU A 194 -3.76 -13.41 11.69
N LYS A 195 -3.45 -14.71 11.48
CA LYS A 195 -4.30 -15.81 11.97
C LYS A 195 -4.51 -15.74 13.49
N GLU A 196 -3.43 -15.51 14.24
CA GLU A 196 -3.51 -15.34 15.70
C GLU A 196 -4.31 -14.09 16.07
N HIS A 197 -4.11 -12.99 15.37
CA HIS A 197 -4.82 -11.73 15.66
C HIS A 197 -6.32 -11.83 15.39
N VAL A 198 -6.75 -12.55 14.34
CA VAL A 198 -8.16 -12.73 13.96
C VAL A 198 -8.97 -13.39 15.08
N SER A 199 -8.37 -14.25 15.91
CA SER A 199 -9.10 -14.86 17.03
C SER A 199 -9.56 -13.81 18.05
N ALA A 200 -8.76 -12.75 18.25
CA ALA A 200 -9.04 -11.66 19.17
C ALA A 200 -9.89 -10.53 18.58
N MET A 201 -10.07 -10.49 17.25
CA MET A 201 -10.90 -9.48 16.60
C MET A 201 -12.38 -9.56 17.03
N ASN A 202 -13.03 -8.41 17.13
CA ASN A 202 -14.46 -8.32 17.50
C ASN A 202 -15.37 -8.47 16.25
N ILE A 203 -15.29 -9.62 15.58
CA ILE A 203 -16.13 -9.99 14.43
C ILE A 203 -16.76 -11.37 14.67
N ASP A 204 -17.78 -11.74 13.90
CA ASP A 204 -18.47 -13.01 14.07
C ASP A 204 -17.57 -14.21 13.74
N THR A 205 -17.88 -15.37 14.32
CA THR A 205 -17.09 -16.60 14.17
C THR A 205 -17.02 -17.09 12.73
N GLY A 206 -18.04 -16.85 11.90
CA GLY A 206 -18.05 -17.20 10.48
C GLY A 206 -17.01 -16.39 9.70
N SER A 207 -17.00 -15.07 9.92
CA SER A 207 -15.99 -14.17 9.34
C SER A 207 -14.57 -14.54 9.77
N LYS A 208 -14.35 -14.86 11.07
CA LYS A 208 -13.04 -15.34 11.56
C LYS A 208 -12.58 -16.59 10.82
N LYS A 209 -13.47 -17.58 10.71
CA LYS A 209 -13.17 -18.84 10.03
C LYS A 209 -12.84 -18.59 8.55
N LEU A 210 -13.62 -17.76 7.88
CA LEU A 210 -13.43 -17.46 6.45
C LEU A 210 -12.07 -16.81 6.17
N ILE A 211 -11.66 -15.85 7.01
CA ILE A 211 -10.34 -15.22 6.92
C ILE A 211 -9.24 -16.27 7.09
N VAL A 212 -9.33 -17.12 8.13
CA VAL A 212 -8.33 -18.16 8.41
C VAL A 212 -8.23 -19.16 7.27
N ASP A 213 -9.35 -19.65 6.73
CA ASP A 213 -9.37 -20.60 5.61
C ASP A 213 -8.67 -20.03 4.37
N ARG A 214 -8.87 -18.74 4.08
CA ARG A 214 -8.24 -18.06 2.94
C ARG A 214 -6.75 -17.77 3.16
N ILE A 215 -6.34 -17.44 4.39
CA ILE A 215 -4.93 -17.35 4.75
C ILE A 215 -4.25 -18.72 4.56
N ASP A 216 -4.90 -19.81 4.97
CA ASP A 216 -4.36 -21.17 4.82
C ASP A 216 -4.26 -21.57 3.34
N LYS A 217 -5.26 -21.22 2.52
CA LYS A 217 -5.22 -21.40 1.06
C LYS A 217 -4.03 -20.67 0.43
N LEU A 218 -3.82 -19.39 0.75
CA LEU A 218 -2.68 -18.62 0.23
C LEU A 218 -1.34 -19.18 0.73
N THR A 219 -1.26 -19.54 2.01
CA THR A 219 -0.06 -20.13 2.61
C THR A 219 0.31 -21.43 1.90
N GLY A 220 -0.67 -22.31 1.62
CA GLY A 220 -0.45 -23.53 0.85
C GLY A 220 0.12 -23.29 -0.55
N LEU A 221 -0.37 -22.29 -1.27
CA LEU A 221 0.16 -21.89 -2.58
C LEU A 221 1.61 -21.38 -2.48
N ILE A 222 1.89 -20.53 -1.49
CA ILE A 222 3.24 -20.02 -1.24
C ILE A 222 4.22 -21.16 -0.92
N GLU A 223 3.84 -22.08 -0.04
CA GLU A 223 4.72 -23.17 0.40
C GLU A 223 5.00 -24.19 -0.71
N SER A 224 3.96 -24.59 -1.44
CA SER A 224 4.07 -25.60 -2.51
C SER A 224 4.90 -25.13 -3.72
N ARG A 225 5.04 -23.82 -3.94
CA ARG A 225 5.78 -23.32 -5.11
C ARG A 225 7.29 -23.57 -5.02
N PRO A 226 7.94 -24.12 -6.06
CA PRO A 226 9.38 -24.35 -6.06
C PRO A 226 10.19 -23.06 -5.90
N LYS A 227 11.07 -23.02 -4.90
CA LYS A 227 11.91 -21.85 -4.61
C LYS A 227 13.10 -21.74 -5.56
N SER A 228 13.43 -20.52 -5.97
CA SER A 228 14.56 -20.25 -6.86
C SER A 228 15.91 -20.60 -6.19
N LEU A 229 16.98 -20.78 -6.99
CA LEU A 229 18.32 -21.01 -6.44
C LEU A 229 18.80 -19.82 -5.59
N LYS A 230 18.55 -18.58 -6.06
CA LYS A 230 18.86 -17.35 -5.32
C LYS A 230 18.14 -17.32 -3.97
N TRP A 231 16.87 -17.70 -3.95
CA TRP A 231 16.07 -17.84 -2.74
C TRP A 231 16.72 -18.85 -1.77
N LYS A 232 17.06 -20.05 -2.25
CA LYS A 232 17.66 -21.11 -1.42
C LYS A 232 19.00 -20.70 -0.83
N MET A 233 19.83 -20.01 -1.61
CA MET A 233 21.08 -19.44 -1.12
C MET A 233 20.83 -18.39 -0.02
N ARG A 234 19.89 -17.46 -0.24
CA ARG A 234 19.54 -16.45 0.77
C ARG A 234 18.92 -17.06 2.03
N ALA A 235 18.18 -18.16 1.90
CA ALA A 235 17.62 -18.90 3.02
C ALA A 235 18.67 -19.51 3.95
N ARG A 236 19.81 -19.96 3.40
CA ARG A 236 20.94 -20.47 4.20
C ARG A 236 21.59 -19.39 5.06
N VAL A 237 21.62 -18.14 4.57
CA VAL A 237 22.04 -16.97 5.36
C VAL A 237 21.03 -16.72 6.48
N GLY A 238 19.75 -16.85 6.17
CA GLY A 238 18.66 -16.74 7.12
C GLY A 238 18.54 -15.34 7.73
N GLU A 239 18.01 -15.28 8.94
CA GLU A 239 17.69 -14.03 9.65
C GLU A 239 18.93 -13.35 10.27
N LYS A 240 20.11 -13.98 10.19
CA LYS A 240 21.38 -13.42 10.69
C LYS A 240 21.80 -12.13 10.00
N VAL A 241 21.34 -11.94 8.77
CA VAL A 241 21.51 -10.70 8.00
C VAL A 241 20.14 -10.12 7.78
N ARG A 242 20.02 -8.81 8.04
CA ARG A 242 18.79 -8.04 7.80
C ARG A 242 18.31 -8.24 6.36
N TRP A 243 17.00 -8.36 6.17
CA TRP A 243 16.38 -8.68 4.87
C TRP A 243 15.31 -7.68 4.44
N TYR A 244 15.16 -6.59 5.18
CA TYR A 244 14.16 -5.56 5.02
C TYR A 244 14.77 -4.19 5.30
N GLU A 245 14.19 -3.15 4.75
CA GLU A 245 14.46 -1.76 5.15
C GLU A 245 13.37 -1.26 6.11
N LEU A 246 13.61 -0.15 6.81
CA LEU A 246 12.54 0.52 7.56
C LEU A 246 12.24 1.85 6.86
N PRO A 247 10.96 2.18 6.63
CA PRO A 247 10.61 3.43 6.00
C PRO A 247 11.01 4.62 6.87
N GLU A 248 11.28 5.76 6.24
CA GLU A 248 11.43 7.02 6.98
C GLU A 248 10.16 7.33 7.77
N MET A 249 10.33 7.86 8.98
CA MET A 249 9.21 8.30 9.81
C MET A 249 8.40 9.39 9.09
N ASP A 250 7.09 9.32 9.28
CA ASP A 250 6.18 10.34 8.79
C ASP A 250 6.51 11.70 9.41
N LYS A 251 6.60 12.70 8.53
CA LYS A 251 6.85 14.09 8.91
C LYS A 251 5.55 14.86 8.87
N GLU A 252 5.37 15.80 9.79
CA GLU A 252 4.17 16.65 9.90
C GLU A 252 3.78 17.30 8.56
N VAL A 253 2.47 17.51 8.38
CA VAL A 253 1.90 18.19 7.20
C VAL A 253 2.05 19.70 7.41
N VAL A 254 3.11 20.26 6.84
CA VAL A 254 3.45 21.69 6.93
C VAL A 254 3.79 22.24 5.55
N ASP A 255 3.74 23.57 5.39
CA ASP A 255 4.30 24.20 4.20
C ASP A 255 5.82 24.16 4.27
N SER A 256 6.45 23.30 3.46
CA SER A 256 7.89 23.15 3.39
C SER A 256 8.59 24.21 2.52
N GLY A 257 7.84 25.06 1.81
CA GLY A 257 8.39 26.15 1.00
C GLY A 257 8.80 27.36 1.84
N VAL A 258 8.33 27.45 3.09
CA VAL A 258 8.78 28.44 4.06
C VAL A 258 9.94 27.83 4.83
N MET A 259 11.16 28.31 4.59
CA MET A 259 12.26 28.07 5.52
C MET A 259 11.78 28.54 6.90
N THR A 260 11.43 27.61 7.77
CA THR A 260 11.18 27.92 9.17
C THR A 260 12.55 28.28 9.74
N THR A 261 12.85 29.57 9.75
CA THR A 261 13.82 30.15 10.68
C THR A 261 13.37 29.72 12.08
N ARG A 262 13.89 28.59 12.56
CA ARG A 262 13.81 28.25 13.96
C ARG A 262 14.53 29.36 14.70
N GLN A 263 13.75 30.24 15.32
CA GLN A 263 14.23 31.14 16.35
C GLN A 263 14.94 30.27 17.39
N LYS A 264 16.24 30.52 17.55
CA LYS A 264 16.93 30.25 18.80
C LYS A 264 16.21 31.09 19.86
N THR A 265 15.35 30.47 20.65
CA THR A 265 14.98 31.05 21.95
C THR A 265 16.03 30.60 22.95
N GLU A 266 16.87 31.56 23.30
CA GLU A 266 17.63 31.61 24.54
C GLU A 266 16.67 31.51 25.73
N ASN A 267 16.96 30.61 26.67
CA ASN A 267 17.07 30.86 28.11
C ASN A 267 17.49 29.58 28.83
#